data_AF-A0A8T0NCI0-F1
#
_entry.id   AF-A0A8T0NCI0-F1
#
_cell.length_a   1.000
_cell.length_b   1.000
_cell.length_c   1.000
_cell.angle_alpha   90.00
_cell.angle_beta   90.00
_cell.angle_gamma   90.00
#
_symmetry.space_group_name_H-M   'P 1'
#
loop_
_entity.id
_entity.type
_entity.pdbx_description
1 polymer ?
#
loop_
_entity_poly.entity_id
_entity_poly.type
_entity_poly.pdbx_seq_one_letter_code
_entity_poly.pdbx_strand_id
1 'polypeptide(L)'
;MRDELDFKCIYLFQRDRENCQVISSPGEMLALTGPNRGPFEASPFYFEINLKIRGEEQTMDRVFSRTLITEDYPLDQWTKKQEVSSWLSTLEFAYRSVHYAVEATVGIKILRGPREFHGSLVACTSEDSSEMVLYDCERWGATATNAADGSVTLTRPW
;
A
#
# COMPACT_ATOMS: atom_id res chain seq x y z
N MET A 1 25.39 -2.23 1.05
CA MET A 1 24.03 -2.69 1.41
C MET A 1 23.08 -2.00 0.45
N ARG A 2 22.08 -2.68 -0.12
CA ARG A 2 21.27 -2.12 -1.23
C ARG A 2 20.47 -0.86 -0.87
N ASP A 3 20.42 -0.50 0.42
CA ASP A 3 19.75 0.68 0.98
C ASP A 3 20.49 2.01 0.79
N GLU A 4 21.62 2.02 0.07
CA GLU A 4 22.34 3.25 -0.29
C GLU A 4 21.89 3.85 -1.63
N LEU A 5 21.08 3.12 -2.43
CA LEU A 5 20.68 3.53 -3.78
C LEU A 5 19.26 4.12 -3.85
N ASP A 6 18.35 3.62 -3.01
CA ASP A 6 17.03 4.23 -2.79
C ASP A 6 17.15 5.04 -1.50
N PHE A 7 16.76 6.31 -1.47
CA PHE A 7 16.91 7.23 -0.32
C PHE A 7 16.08 6.84 0.94
N LYS A 8 15.98 5.55 1.29
CA LYS A 8 15.22 4.96 2.40
C LYS A 8 13.71 5.27 2.38
N CYS A 9 13.18 5.83 1.30
CA CYS A 9 11.75 6.10 1.15
C CYS A 9 11.06 4.86 0.57
N ILE A 10 10.19 4.25 1.36
CA ILE A 10 9.37 3.12 0.92
C ILE A 10 7.97 3.65 0.65
N TYR A 11 7.56 3.65 -0.62
CA TYR A 11 6.24 4.13 -0.99
C TYR A 11 5.16 3.11 -0.61
N LEU A 12 4.24 3.54 0.25
CA LEU A 12 3.02 2.80 0.58
C LEU A 12 1.87 3.16 -0.35
N PHE A 13 1.86 4.39 -0.85
CA PHE A 13 0.93 4.89 -1.85
C PHE A 13 1.70 5.82 -2.78
N GLN A 14 1.80 5.45 -4.05
CA GLN A 14 2.45 6.25 -5.07
C GLN A 14 1.58 6.16 -6.31
N ARG A 15 0.96 7.28 -6.68
CA ARG A 15 0.15 7.41 -7.89
C ARG A 15 0.44 8.78 -8.48
N ASP A 16 0.65 8.81 -9.79
CA ASP A 16 0.75 10.08 -10.53
C ASP A 16 -0.65 10.65 -10.83
N ARG A 17 -0.68 11.75 -11.57
CA ARG A 17 -1.91 12.46 -11.88
C ARG A 17 -2.79 11.69 -12.88
N GLU A 18 -2.16 10.97 -13.80
CA GLU A 18 -2.77 10.21 -14.88
C GLU A 18 -3.32 8.86 -14.37
N ASN A 19 -2.77 8.34 -13.28
CA ASN A 19 -3.11 7.10 -12.59
C ASN A 19 -3.63 7.36 -11.16
N CYS A 20 -4.35 8.46 -10.93
CA CYS A 20 -4.88 8.78 -9.60
C CYS A 20 -5.94 7.77 -9.13
N GLN A 21 -6.03 7.51 -7.83
CA GLN A 21 -7.15 6.75 -7.25
C GLN A 21 -8.41 7.63 -7.18
N VAL A 22 -9.51 7.13 -7.73
CA VAL A 22 -10.83 7.75 -7.58
C VAL A 22 -11.45 7.28 -6.26
N ILE A 23 -11.95 8.22 -5.46
CA ILE A 23 -12.71 7.95 -4.23
C ILE A 23 -14.17 8.34 -4.52
N SER A 24 -15.04 7.35 -4.61
CA SER A 24 -16.42 7.53 -5.09
C SER A 24 -17.43 7.61 -3.96
N SER A 25 -17.09 7.11 -2.77
CA SER A 25 -18.00 7.05 -1.63
C SER A 25 -17.31 7.33 -0.29
N PRO A 26 -18.05 7.85 0.71
CA PRO A 26 -17.55 7.94 2.08
C PRO A 26 -17.15 6.56 2.62
N GLY A 27 -15.97 6.46 3.22
CA GLY A 27 -15.44 5.21 3.78
C GLY A 27 -14.48 4.46 2.85
N GLU A 28 -14.35 4.86 1.59
CA GLU A 28 -13.30 4.34 0.72
C GLU A 28 -11.91 4.78 1.20
N MET A 29 -11.00 3.82 1.30
CA MET A 29 -9.62 4.03 1.76
C MET A 29 -8.66 4.08 0.58
N LEU A 30 -7.54 4.79 0.76
CA LEU A 30 -6.40 4.70 -0.16
C LEU A 30 -5.94 3.25 -0.28
N ALA A 31 -5.79 2.79 -1.51
CA ALA A 31 -5.30 1.47 -1.83
C ALA A 31 -3.78 1.51 -1.75
N LEU A 32 -3.25 1.21 -0.56
CA LEU A 32 -1.82 1.11 -0.35
C LEU A 32 -1.27 -0.04 -1.20
N THR A 33 -0.20 0.21 -1.93
CA THR A 33 0.47 -0.74 -2.85
C THR A 33 1.78 -1.27 -2.28
N GLY A 34 2.20 -0.75 -1.12
CA GLY A 34 3.43 -1.13 -0.43
C GLY A 34 3.23 -1.60 1.02
N PRO A 35 4.31 -1.97 1.73
CA PRO A 35 5.68 -1.93 1.24
C PRO A 35 6.11 -3.23 0.53
N ASN A 36 6.94 -3.11 -0.51
CA ASN A 36 7.59 -4.28 -1.11
C ASN A 36 8.75 -4.82 -0.24
N ARG A 37 9.22 -4.03 0.73
CA ARG A 37 10.31 -4.36 1.66
C ARG A 37 10.13 -3.58 2.98
N GLY A 38 10.43 -4.21 4.11
CA GLY A 38 10.48 -3.51 5.39
C GLY A 38 11.68 -2.55 5.46
N PRO A 39 11.58 -1.44 6.23
CA PRO A 39 12.72 -0.58 6.49
C PRO A 39 13.81 -1.33 7.29
N PHE A 40 15.08 -1.01 7.03
CA PHE A 40 16.19 -1.55 7.80
C PHE A 40 16.13 -1.06 9.27
N GLU A 41 16.40 -1.98 10.19
CA GLU A 41 16.23 -1.80 11.64
C GLU A 41 17.21 -0.75 12.22
N ALA A 42 16.79 -0.02 13.25
CA ALA A 42 17.55 0.96 14.04
C ALA A 42 17.69 2.41 13.52
N SER A 43 16.64 2.99 12.93
CA SER A 43 16.57 4.45 12.69
C SER A 43 15.18 5.01 12.98
N PRO A 44 15.05 6.29 13.37
CA PRO A 44 13.78 6.99 13.36
C PRO A 44 13.14 6.85 11.98
N PHE A 45 11.85 6.60 11.96
CA PHE A 45 11.11 6.48 10.70
C PHE A 45 10.11 7.62 10.60
N TYR A 46 9.83 7.99 9.35
CA TYR A 46 8.96 9.11 9.04
C TYR A 46 7.86 8.63 8.12
N PHE A 47 6.61 8.98 8.45
CA PHE A 47 5.53 8.96 7.47
C PHE A 47 5.50 10.31 6.78
N GLU A 48 5.99 10.34 5.55
CA GLU A 48 5.77 11.47 4.66
C GLU A 48 4.45 11.26 3.92
N ILE A 49 3.54 12.23 4.07
CA ILE A 49 2.26 12.24 3.37
C ILE A 49 2.26 13.44 2.45
N ASN A 50 2.03 13.20 1.16
CA ASN A 50 1.93 14.24 0.14
C ASN A 50 0.85 13.84 -0.87
N LEU A 51 -0.39 14.22 -0.58
CA LEU A 51 -1.56 13.89 -1.37
C LEU A 51 -2.08 15.14 -2.08
N LYS A 52 -2.53 14.96 -3.31
CA LYS A 52 -3.15 16.01 -4.14
C LYS A 52 -4.49 15.53 -4.68
N ILE A 53 -5.42 16.46 -4.83
CA ILE A 53 -6.65 16.25 -5.60
C ILE A 53 -6.40 16.75 -7.02
N ARG A 54 -6.68 15.89 -7.99
CA ARG A 54 -6.66 16.23 -9.42
C ARG A 54 -7.80 17.19 -9.75
N GLY A 55 -7.47 18.34 -10.33
CA GLY A 55 -8.41 19.25 -10.97
C GLY A 55 -8.63 18.90 -12.45
N GLU A 56 -9.47 19.68 -13.14
CA GLU A 56 -9.65 19.54 -14.58
C GLU A 56 -8.30 19.76 -15.31
N GLU A 57 -7.64 20.88 -15.00
CA GLU A 57 -6.30 21.23 -15.45
C GLU A 57 -5.26 21.09 -14.34
N GLN A 58 -3.98 20.92 -14.68
CA GLN A 58 -2.89 20.83 -13.69
C GLN A 58 -2.80 22.08 -12.80
N THR A 59 -3.13 23.25 -13.34
CA THR A 59 -3.18 24.53 -12.63
C THR A 59 -4.27 24.57 -11.55
N MET A 60 -5.26 23.68 -11.63
CA MET A 60 -6.35 23.54 -10.68
C MET A 60 -6.13 22.42 -9.67
N ASP A 61 -5.02 21.67 -9.76
CA ASP A 61 -4.68 20.63 -8.79
C ASP A 61 -4.47 21.27 -7.41
N ARG A 62 -5.00 20.61 -6.37
CA ARG A 62 -4.96 21.13 -4.99
C ARG A 62 -4.15 20.21 -4.11
N VAL A 63 -3.37 20.81 -3.20
CA VAL A 63 -2.76 20.04 -2.10
C VAL A 63 -3.89 19.59 -1.18
N PHE A 64 -4.05 18.28 -1.05
CA PHE A 64 -5.06 17.68 -0.19
C PHE A 64 -4.53 17.49 1.23
N SER A 65 -3.32 16.91 1.33
CA SER A 65 -2.62 16.70 2.58
C SER A 65 -1.12 16.80 2.34
N ARG A 66 -0.39 17.46 3.24
CA ARG A 66 1.08 17.50 3.21
C ARG A 66 1.60 17.55 4.63
N THR A 67 2.12 16.43 5.13
CA THR A 67 2.60 16.32 6.51
C THR A 67 3.79 15.37 6.60
N LEU A 68 4.55 15.52 7.68
CA LEU A 68 5.65 14.63 8.03
C LEU A 68 5.44 14.23 9.49
N ILE A 69 5.31 12.93 9.74
CA ILE A 69 5.09 12.38 11.07
C ILE A 69 6.35 11.64 11.46
N THR A 70 6.94 12.01 12.58
CA THR A 70 8.13 11.35 13.12
C THR A 70 7.70 10.34 14.16
N GLU A 71 8.37 9.21 14.13
CA GLU A 71 8.16 8.16 15.11
C GLU A 71 9.49 7.65 15.65
N ASP A 72 9.54 7.56 16.98
CA ASP A 72 10.73 7.13 17.69
C ASP A 72 10.91 5.61 17.62
N TYR A 73 12.17 5.19 17.57
CA TYR A 73 12.56 3.79 17.63
C TYR A 73 12.99 3.41 19.07
N PRO A 74 12.70 2.19 19.56
CA PRO A 74 11.97 1.12 18.90
C PRO A 74 10.46 1.40 18.86
N LEU A 75 9.82 0.94 17.79
CA LEU A 75 8.37 0.91 17.77
C LEU A 75 7.84 -0.09 18.78
N ASP A 76 6.72 0.29 19.40
CA ASP A 76 5.95 -0.66 20.16
C ASP A 76 5.31 -1.73 19.26
N GLN A 77 4.95 -2.86 19.88
CA GLN A 77 4.35 -4.00 19.20
C GLN A 77 2.83 -3.87 19.06
N TRP A 78 2.23 -2.74 19.43
CA TRP A 78 0.79 -2.55 19.39
C TRP A 78 0.38 -1.84 18.09
N THR A 79 -0.88 -2.01 17.71
CA THR A 79 -1.44 -1.26 16.58
C THR A 79 -1.64 0.18 17.00
N LYS A 80 -0.84 1.09 16.44
CA LYS A 80 -0.99 2.52 16.64
C LYS A 80 -1.97 3.08 15.62
N LYS A 81 -2.96 3.84 16.11
CA LYS A 81 -3.89 4.60 15.29
C LYS A 81 -3.52 6.08 15.40
N GLN A 82 -3.50 6.78 14.28
CA GLN A 82 -3.19 8.19 14.21
C GLN A 82 -4.23 8.92 13.37
N GLU A 83 -4.52 10.14 13.79
CA GLU A 83 -5.32 11.10 13.06
C GLU A 83 -4.47 12.35 12.87
N VAL A 84 -4.31 12.78 11.62
CA VAL A 84 -3.50 13.96 11.29
C VAL A 84 -4.27 14.87 10.35
N SER A 85 -4.56 16.07 10.85
CA SER A 85 -5.17 17.15 10.06
C SER A 85 -4.09 17.96 9.36
N SER A 86 -4.23 18.11 8.04
CA SER A 86 -3.30 18.89 7.21
C SER A 86 -4.00 19.41 5.95
N TRP A 87 -3.80 20.69 5.64
CA TRP A 87 -4.43 21.39 4.51
C TRP A 87 -5.94 21.23 4.43
N LEU A 88 -6.43 20.43 3.49
CA LEU A 88 -7.84 20.25 3.17
C LEU A 88 -8.41 18.94 3.72
N SER A 89 -7.64 18.23 4.55
CA SER A 89 -7.97 16.86 4.96
C SER A 89 -7.62 16.60 6.42
N THR A 90 -8.32 15.62 6.96
CA THR A 90 -7.91 14.87 8.14
C THR A 90 -7.72 13.43 7.68
N LEU A 91 -6.52 12.90 7.88
CA LEU A 91 -6.19 11.53 7.52
C LEU A 91 -6.12 10.68 8.77
N GLU A 92 -6.87 9.59 8.76
CA GLU A 92 -6.78 8.52 9.75
C GLU A 92 -5.98 7.38 9.15
N PHE A 93 -4.99 6.89 9.88
CA PHE A 93 -4.24 5.70 9.49
C PHE A 93 -3.82 4.89 10.71
N ALA A 94 -3.59 3.60 10.48
CA ALA A 94 -3.14 2.68 11.51
C ALA A 94 -1.94 1.88 11.00
N TYR A 95 -1.02 1.56 11.89
CA TYR A 95 0.14 0.73 11.58
C TYR A 95 0.61 -0.02 12.82
N ARG A 96 1.39 -1.07 12.59
CA ARG A 96 1.98 -1.92 13.63
C ARG A 96 3.38 -2.33 13.21
N SER A 97 4.31 -2.35 14.14
CA SER A 97 5.64 -2.91 13.92
C SER A 97 5.59 -4.44 13.90
N VAL A 98 6.17 -5.05 12.88
CA VAL A 98 6.38 -6.51 12.82
C VAL A 98 7.88 -6.76 12.88
N HIS A 99 8.37 -7.20 14.03
CA HIS A 99 9.78 -7.52 14.23
C HIS A 99 10.12 -8.85 13.56
N TYR A 100 11.35 -8.97 13.08
CA TYR A 100 11.85 -10.19 12.44
C TYR A 100 11.01 -10.66 11.24
N ALA A 101 10.36 -9.72 10.55
CA ALA A 101 9.59 -10.01 9.35
C ALA A 101 10.49 -10.64 8.27
N VAL A 102 9.98 -11.68 7.60
CA VAL A 102 10.64 -12.34 6.48
C VAL A 102 9.98 -11.96 5.17
N GLU A 103 10.76 -11.86 4.10
CA GLU A 103 10.23 -11.69 2.75
C GLU A 103 9.66 -13.03 2.25
N ALA A 104 8.41 -13.01 1.79
CA ALA A 104 7.74 -14.17 1.21
C ALA A 104 7.17 -13.82 -0.17
N THR A 105 7.26 -14.77 -1.10
CA THR A 105 6.65 -14.66 -2.43
C THR A 105 5.50 -15.65 -2.54
N VAL A 106 4.33 -15.18 -2.96
CA VAL A 106 3.14 -16.01 -3.18
C VAL A 106 2.86 -16.07 -4.68
N GLY A 107 2.70 -17.29 -5.21
CA GLY A 107 2.32 -17.54 -6.59
C GLY A 107 1.05 -18.38 -6.67
N ILE A 108 0.17 -18.04 -7.61
CA ILE A 108 -1.07 -18.78 -7.87
C ILE A 108 -0.97 -19.46 -9.23
N LYS A 109 -1.35 -20.74 -9.28
CA LYS A 109 -1.39 -21.54 -10.52
C LYS A 109 -2.73 -22.27 -10.63
N ILE A 110 -3.49 -21.97 -11.67
CA ILE A 110 -4.78 -22.61 -11.93
C ILE A 110 -4.56 -23.91 -12.71
N LEU A 111 -4.82 -25.05 -12.08
CA LEU A 111 -4.57 -26.37 -12.70
C LEU A 111 -5.72 -26.83 -13.62
N ARG A 112 -6.96 -26.43 -13.34
CA ARG A 112 -8.17 -26.80 -14.08
C ARG A 112 -9.22 -25.69 -13.97
N GLY A 113 -10.06 -25.52 -14.99
CA GLY A 113 -11.14 -24.52 -15.02
C GLY A 113 -10.78 -23.25 -15.81
N PRO A 114 -11.60 -22.18 -15.70
CA PRO A 114 -11.35 -20.90 -16.35
C PRO A 114 -9.96 -20.36 -15.99
N ARG A 115 -9.23 -19.85 -16.99
CA ARG A 115 -7.86 -19.35 -16.83
C ARG A 115 -7.83 -17.89 -16.32
N GLU A 116 -8.72 -17.59 -15.40
CA GLU A 116 -8.91 -16.26 -14.82
C GLU A 116 -9.06 -16.43 -13.31
N PHE A 117 -8.30 -15.63 -12.54
CA PHE A 117 -8.43 -15.59 -11.09
C PHE A 117 -9.31 -14.40 -10.69
N HIS A 118 -10.53 -14.71 -10.29
CA HIS A 118 -11.49 -13.76 -9.73
C HIS A 118 -11.60 -13.96 -8.22
N GLY A 119 -11.05 -13.04 -7.44
CA GLY A 119 -11.07 -13.09 -5.98
C GLY A 119 -10.06 -12.15 -5.34
N SER A 120 -9.82 -12.35 -4.05
CA SER A 120 -8.83 -11.62 -3.28
C SER A 120 -7.83 -12.58 -2.62
N LEU A 121 -6.63 -12.07 -2.37
CA LEU A 121 -5.58 -12.70 -1.59
C LEU A 121 -5.29 -11.78 -0.43
N VAL A 122 -5.45 -12.28 0.79
CA VAL A 122 -5.15 -11.57 2.03
C VAL A 122 -4.09 -12.32 2.82
N ALA A 123 -3.30 -11.59 3.59
CA ALA A 123 -2.38 -12.15 4.57
C ALA A 123 -2.66 -11.52 5.94
N CYS A 124 -2.39 -12.25 7.01
CA CYS A 124 -2.47 -11.75 8.38
C CYS A 124 -1.28 -12.32 9.18
N THR A 125 -1.03 -11.75 10.35
CA THR A 125 -0.01 -12.30 11.26
C THR A 125 -0.67 -13.23 12.27
N SER A 126 0.10 -14.11 12.90
CA SER A 126 -0.44 -14.97 13.98
C SER A 126 -0.90 -14.17 15.21
N GLU A 127 -0.41 -12.94 15.35
CA GLU A 127 -0.64 -12.06 16.50
C GLU A 127 -1.76 -11.04 16.24
N ASP A 128 -2.19 -10.89 14.99
CA ASP A 128 -3.20 -9.93 14.56
C ASP A 128 -4.02 -10.48 13.39
N SER A 129 -5.34 -10.57 13.57
CA SER A 129 -6.25 -10.99 12.51
C SER A 129 -6.58 -9.87 11.52
N SER A 130 -5.95 -8.71 11.63
CA SER A 130 -6.07 -7.63 10.65
C SER A 130 -5.54 -8.08 9.29
N GLU A 131 -6.41 -8.02 8.28
CA GLU A 131 -6.11 -8.49 6.94
C GLU A 131 -5.29 -7.46 6.14
N MET A 132 -4.16 -7.90 5.60
CA MET A 132 -3.36 -7.20 4.61
C MET A 132 -3.74 -7.72 3.23
N VAL A 133 -4.43 -6.88 2.44
CA VAL A 133 -4.86 -7.26 1.09
C VAL A 133 -3.65 -7.24 0.14
N LEU A 134 -3.29 -8.40 -0.41
CA LEU A 134 -2.20 -8.59 -1.35
C LEU A 134 -2.65 -8.56 -2.82
N TYR A 135 -3.88 -9.02 -3.09
CA TYR A 135 -4.56 -8.96 -4.39
C TYR A 135 -6.08 -8.92 -4.18
N ASP A 136 -6.79 -8.22 -5.07
CA ASP A 136 -8.23 -7.97 -5.04
C ASP A 136 -8.63 -7.51 -6.45
N CYS A 137 -9.37 -8.36 -7.15
CA CYS A 137 -9.75 -8.11 -8.54
C CYS A 137 -10.72 -6.94 -8.70
N GLU A 138 -11.57 -6.66 -7.69
CA GLU A 138 -12.55 -5.58 -7.77
C GLU A 138 -11.88 -4.23 -7.52
N ARG A 139 -10.95 -4.18 -6.55
CA ARG A 139 -10.27 -2.94 -6.16
C ARG A 139 -9.21 -2.49 -7.17
N TRP A 140 -8.55 -3.43 -7.84
CA TRP A 140 -7.40 -3.12 -8.69
C TRP A 140 -7.64 -3.30 -10.18
N GLY A 141 -8.80 -3.81 -10.61
CA GLY A 141 -9.20 -3.89 -12.02
C GLY A 141 -8.28 -4.74 -12.91
N ALA A 142 -7.24 -5.34 -12.34
CA ALA A 142 -6.34 -6.25 -13.02
C ALA A 142 -6.99 -7.63 -13.02
N THR A 143 -7.64 -8.00 -14.11
CA THR A 143 -7.88 -9.41 -14.37
C THR A 143 -6.50 -10.04 -14.50
N ALA A 144 -6.07 -10.80 -13.50
CA ALA A 144 -4.78 -11.46 -13.55
C ALA A 144 -4.81 -12.45 -14.72
N THR A 145 -4.10 -12.10 -15.79
CA THR A 145 -4.07 -12.88 -17.03
C THR A 145 -3.07 -14.00 -16.89
N ASN A 146 -3.46 -15.19 -17.35
CA ASN A 146 -2.64 -16.37 -17.22
C ASN A 146 -1.57 -16.47 -18.32
N ALA A 147 -0.36 -16.86 -17.94
CA ALA A 147 0.61 -17.35 -18.91
C ALA A 147 0.19 -18.74 -19.44
N ALA A 148 0.84 -19.20 -20.52
CA ALA A 148 0.50 -20.46 -21.19
C ALA A 148 0.54 -21.69 -20.27
N ASP A 149 1.29 -21.62 -19.17
CA ASP A 149 1.46 -22.67 -18.17
C ASP A 149 0.41 -22.64 -17.04
N GLY A 150 -0.54 -21.69 -17.06
CA GLY A 150 -1.57 -21.51 -16.05
C GLY A 150 -1.14 -20.72 -14.81
N SER A 151 0.04 -20.09 -14.82
CA SER A 151 0.45 -19.13 -13.79
C SER A 151 -0.32 -17.82 -13.93
N VAL A 152 -0.75 -17.28 -12.80
CA VAL A 152 -1.52 -16.04 -12.68
C VAL A 152 -0.55 -14.90 -12.39
N THR A 153 -0.51 -13.88 -13.24
CA THR A 153 0.32 -12.69 -12.96
C THR A 153 -0.41 -11.76 -12.01
N LEU A 154 0.01 -11.76 -10.74
CA LEU A 154 -0.49 -10.81 -9.73
C LEU A 154 0.28 -9.49 -9.89
N THR A 155 -0.25 -8.57 -10.68
CA THR A 155 0.32 -7.23 -10.79
C THR A 155 -0.08 -6.40 -9.57
N ARG A 156 0.90 -5.97 -8.78
CA ARG A 156 0.70 -4.85 -7.86
C ARG A 156 0.53 -3.57 -8.69
N PRO A 157 -0.43 -2.69 -8.37
CA PRO A 157 -0.48 -1.40 -9.04
C PRO A 157 0.80 -0.62 -8.70
N TRP A 158 1.53 -0.18 -9.73
CA TRP A 158 2.59 0.81 -9.61
C TRP A 158 2.01 2.22 -9.66
#